data_AF-W2I370-F1
#
_entry.id   AF-W2I370-F1
#
_cell.length_a   1.000
_cell.length_b   1.000
_cell.length_c   1.000
_cell.angle_alpha   90.00
_cell.angle_beta   90.00
_cell.angle_gamma   90.00
#
_symmetry.space_group_name_H-M   'P 1'
#
loop_
_entity.id
_entity.type
_entity.pdbx_description
1 polymer ?
#
loop_
_entity_poly.entity_id
_entity_poly.type
_entity_poly.pdbx_seq_one_letter_code
_entity_poly.pdbx_strand_id
1 'polypeptide(L)'
;MYAWYFPKGFWIDFPTRRHDWKSVVVWIDNPDLETPKIVGVSMSKSDTKYYNEARSILFLRFHYQITLASPYMRLAMENGEYQDLIMWEQLTDAARAALNNGNCFGKAEVPFSDEHFEDHLAEAWPL
;
A
#
# COMPACT_ATOMS: atom_id res chain seq x y z
N MET A 1 -3.23 -0.96 7.12
CA MET A 1 -2.66 -0.77 5.77
C MET A 1 -1.18 -0.45 5.92
N TYR A 2 -0.34 -0.96 5.01
CA TYR A 2 1.08 -0.61 4.89
C TYR A 2 1.28 0.10 3.56
N ALA A 3 2.13 1.12 3.53
CA ALA A 3 2.36 1.89 2.31
C ALA A 3 3.83 2.31 2.17
N TRP A 4 4.28 2.40 0.92
CA TRP A 4 5.63 2.77 0.54
C TRP A 4 5.59 3.93 -0.45
N TYR A 5 6.45 4.90 -0.21
CA TYR A 5 6.71 6.01 -1.12
C TYR A 5 7.87 5.68 -2.05
N PHE A 6 7.68 5.95 -3.34
CA PHE A 6 8.73 5.89 -4.34
C PHE A 6 8.92 7.27 -4.98
N PRO A 7 10.16 7.74 -5.20
CA PRO A 7 10.40 9.07 -5.78
C PRO A 7 9.86 9.24 -7.22
N LYS A 8 9.60 8.15 -7.93
CA LYS A 8 9.18 8.14 -9.34
C LYS A 8 8.15 7.03 -9.58
N GLY A 9 7.17 7.32 -10.42
CA GLY A 9 6.25 6.34 -10.99
C GLY A 9 6.60 6.01 -12.44
N PHE A 10 6.22 4.82 -12.88
CA PHE A 10 6.59 4.28 -14.20
C PHE A 10 5.37 3.94 -15.06
N TRP A 11 5.58 3.93 -16.37
CA TRP A 11 4.66 3.38 -17.37
C TRP A 11 5.47 2.93 -18.59
N ILE A 12 5.25 1.70 -19.08
CA ILE A 12 6.08 1.10 -20.14
C ILE A 12 7.57 1.11 -19.75
N ASP A 13 7.89 0.74 -18.51
CA ASP A 13 9.25 0.80 -17.94
C ASP A 13 9.96 2.18 -17.94
N PHE A 14 9.29 3.25 -18.39
CA PHE A 14 9.82 4.61 -18.37
C PHE A 14 9.29 5.41 -17.18
N PRO A 15 10.12 6.26 -16.55
CA PRO A 15 9.65 7.16 -15.50
C PRO A 15 8.73 8.22 -16.11
N THR A 16 7.46 8.24 -15.73
CA THR A 16 6.44 9.13 -16.30
C THR A 16 5.92 10.18 -15.32
N ARG A 17 6.20 10.00 -14.02
CA ARG A 17 5.84 10.98 -13.00
C ARG A 17 6.85 11.05 -11.87
N ARG A 18 6.89 12.22 -11.23
CA ARG A 18 7.53 12.43 -9.93
C ARG A 18 6.50 11.98 -8.88
N HIS A 19 6.93 11.16 -7.92
CA HIS A 19 6.10 10.51 -6.89
C HIS A 19 5.31 9.28 -7.38
N ASP A 20 5.31 8.25 -6.55
CA ASP A 20 4.47 7.07 -6.65
C ASP A 20 4.26 6.51 -5.24
N TRP A 21 3.08 5.92 -5.01
CA TRP A 21 2.72 5.29 -3.76
C TRP A 21 2.20 3.90 -4.07
N LYS A 22 2.58 2.94 -3.22
CA LYS A 22 2.03 1.59 -3.24
C LYS A 22 1.65 1.15 -1.85
N SER A 23 0.65 0.31 -1.77
CA SER A 23 0.09 -0.12 -0.49
C SER A 23 -0.30 -1.59 -0.52
N VAL A 24 -0.35 -2.14 0.68
CA VAL A 24 -0.89 -3.46 0.98
C VAL A 24 -1.83 -3.33 2.17
N VAL A 25 -2.99 -3.97 2.10
CA VAL A 25 -3.91 -4.12 3.22
C VAL A 25 -3.86 -5.58 3.69
N VAL A 26 -3.54 -5.78 4.96
CA VAL A 26 -3.56 -7.08 5.61
C VAL A 26 -4.79 -7.09 6.50
N TRP A 27 -5.74 -7.98 6.20
CA TRP A 27 -6.96 -8.16 6.96
C TRP A 27 -6.75 -9.30 7.96
N ILE A 28 -7.03 -9.01 9.22
CA ILE A 28 -6.93 -9.97 10.32
C ILE A 28 -8.30 -10.15 10.98
N ASP A 29 -8.50 -11.27 11.65
CA ASP A 29 -9.74 -11.57 12.37
C ASP A 29 -9.95 -10.64 13.59
N ASN A 30 -8.95 -10.53 14.46
CA ASN A 30 -9.02 -9.70 15.65
C ASN A 30 -7.61 -9.28 16.14
N PRO A 31 -7.30 -7.97 16.22
CA PRO A 31 -6.01 -7.50 16.73
C PRO A 31 -5.75 -7.77 18.21
N ASP A 32 -6.80 -8.03 19.02
CA ASP A 32 -6.66 -8.26 20.47
C ASP A 32 -6.19 -9.69 20.81
N LEU A 33 -6.09 -10.59 19.82
CA LEU A 33 -5.58 -11.94 20.01
C LEU A 33 -4.05 -11.95 20.08
N GLU A 34 -3.48 -12.85 20.88
CA GLU A 34 -2.02 -13.05 20.93
C GLU A 34 -1.43 -13.44 19.56
N THR A 35 -2.19 -14.22 18.79
CA THR A 35 -1.83 -14.62 17.42
C THR A 35 -3.03 -14.41 16.49
N PRO A 36 -3.25 -13.19 15.97
CA PRO A 36 -4.31 -12.92 15.01
C PRO A 36 -4.13 -13.75 13.73
N LYS A 37 -5.24 -14.18 13.14
CA LYS A 37 -5.23 -14.90 11.87
C LYS A 37 -5.40 -13.92 10.72
N ILE A 38 -4.54 -14.03 9.72
CA ILE A 38 -4.71 -13.32 8.46
C ILE A 38 -5.88 -13.95 7.71
N VAL A 39 -6.93 -13.17 7.46
CA VAL A 39 -8.14 -13.59 6.74
C VAL A 39 -8.12 -13.16 5.27
N GLY A 40 -7.24 -12.21 4.91
CA GLY A 40 -7.04 -11.80 3.52
C GLY A 40 -5.93 -10.77 3.38
N VAL A 41 -5.43 -10.61 2.17
CA VAL A 41 -4.45 -9.59 1.82
C VAL A 41 -4.80 -8.99 0.47
N SER A 42 -4.65 -7.67 0.38
CA SER A 42 -4.93 -6.92 -0.83
C SER A 42 -3.75 -6.03 -1.19
N MET A 43 -3.37 -6.00 -2.46
CA MET A 43 -2.15 -5.34 -2.93
C MET A 43 -2.46 -4.33 -4.03
N SER A 44 -1.89 -3.13 -3.96
CA SER A 44 -2.16 -2.06 -4.92
C SER A 44 -1.75 -2.47 -6.34
N LYS A 45 -2.70 -2.45 -7.27
CA LYS A 45 -2.54 -2.63 -8.73
C LYS A 45 -2.23 -1.31 -9.44
N SER A 46 -2.85 -0.25 -8.98
CA SER A 46 -2.61 1.15 -9.38
C SER A 46 -2.81 2.01 -8.14
N ASP A 47 -2.90 3.33 -8.31
CA ASP A 47 -3.10 4.25 -7.19
C ASP A 47 -4.39 3.91 -6.42
N THR A 48 -5.48 3.66 -7.14
CA THR A 48 -6.81 3.47 -6.55
C THR A 48 -7.36 2.05 -6.65
N LYS A 49 -6.61 1.08 -7.18
CA LYS A 49 -7.11 -0.29 -7.44
C LYS A 49 -6.26 -1.33 -6.77
N TYR A 50 -6.89 -2.44 -6.35
CA TYR A 50 -6.24 -3.53 -5.63
C TYR A 50 -6.45 -4.90 -6.30
N TYR A 51 -5.47 -5.79 -6.10
CA TYR A 51 -5.62 -7.22 -6.24
C TYR A 51 -5.96 -7.81 -4.88
N ASN A 52 -7.06 -8.56 -4.80
CA ASN A 52 -7.56 -9.10 -3.54
C ASN A 52 -7.33 -10.62 -3.47
N GLU A 53 -6.68 -11.08 -2.39
CA GLU A 53 -6.34 -12.48 -2.13
C GLU A 53 -6.90 -12.89 -0.76
N ALA A 54 -7.98 -13.67 -0.75
CA ALA A 54 -8.64 -14.17 0.46
C ALA A 54 -8.17 -15.58 0.89
N ARG A 55 -7.13 -16.14 0.25
CA ARG A 55 -6.68 -17.52 0.51
C ARG A 55 -5.75 -17.59 1.73
N SER A 56 -5.53 -18.81 2.22
CA SER A 56 -4.55 -19.11 3.27
C SER A 56 -3.15 -18.67 2.84
N ILE A 57 -2.72 -17.51 3.32
CA ILE A 57 -1.42 -16.94 3.01
C ILE A 57 -0.41 -17.48 4.02
N LEU A 58 0.47 -18.35 3.53
CA LEU A 58 1.52 -18.96 4.35
C LEU A 58 2.67 -17.97 4.65
N PHE A 59 2.86 -16.96 3.81
CA PHE A 59 3.95 -15.99 3.93
C PHE A 59 3.53 -14.60 3.42
N LEU A 60 3.81 -13.55 4.18
CA LEU A 60 3.65 -12.16 3.76
C LEU A 60 4.98 -11.62 3.24
N ARG A 61 5.21 -11.79 1.94
CA ARG A 61 6.35 -11.22 1.23
C ARG A 61 5.82 -10.49 0.03
N PHE A 62 6.29 -9.27 -0.19
CA PHE A 62 5.77 -8.40 -1.24
C PHE A 62 6.88 -7.97 -2.19
N HIS A 63 6.54 -7.84 -3.46
CA HIS A 63 7.43 -7.36 -4.49
C HIS A 63 6.76 -6.21 -5.25
N TYR A 64 7.48 -5.09 -5.33
CA TYR A 64 7.16 -3.98 -6.23
C TYR A 64 7.57 -4.33 -7.65
N GLN A 65 6.59 -4.57 -8.52
CA GLN A 65 6.81 -5.01 -9.89
C GLN A 65 6.64 -3.84 -10.86
N ILE A 66 7.72 -3.46 -11.54
CA ILE A 66 7.66 -2.58 -12.71
C ILE A 66 7.35 -3.45 -13.95
N THR A 67 6.46 -2.98 -14.81
CA THR A 67 6.05 -3.67 -16.03
C THR A 67 5.79 -2.68 -17.16
N LEU A 68 5.30 -3.21 -18.29
CA LEU A 68 4.80 -2.41 -19.39
C LEU A 68 3.56 -1.56 -19.05
N ALA A 69 2.93 -1.79 -17.90
CA ALA A 69 1.81 -1.01 -17.36
C ALA A 69 2.21 -0.26 -16.08
N SER A 70 1.23 0.26 -15.33
CA SER A 70 1.48 0.84 -14.00
C SER A 70 2.18 -0.19 -13.09
N PRO A 71 3.18 0.22 -12.30
CA PRO A 71 3.75 -0.62 -11.26
C PRO A 71 2.69 -1.04 -10.23
N TYR A 72 2.84 -2.25 -9.74
CA TYR A 72 1.93 -2.85 -8.77
C TYR A 72 2.67 -3.69 -7.73
N MET A 73 1.97 -3.99 -6.64
CA MET A 73 2.43 -4.88 -5.59
C MET A 73 1.88 -6.29 -5.83
N ARG A 74 2.72 -7.31 -5.59
CA ARG A 74 2.31 -8.71 -5.62
C ARG A 74 2.98 -9.52 -4.52
N LEU A 75 2.43 -10.70 -4.23
CA LEU A 75 3.09 -11.67 -3.37
C LEU A 75 4.39 -12.16 -4.01
N ALA A 76 5.39 -12.38 -3.16
CA ALA A 76 6.71 -12.84 -3.51
C ALA A 76 7.03 -14.17 -2.83
N MET A 77 7.87 -14.98 -3.48
CA MET A 77 8.47 -16.17 -2.86
C MET A 77 9.80 -15.85 -2.20
N GLU A 78 10.51 -14.84 -2.70
CA GLU A 78 11.82 -14.42 -2.22
C GLU A 78 11.70 -13.52 -0.99
N ASN A 79 12.72 -13.57 -0.13
CA ASN A 79 12.80 -12.69 1.02
C ASN A 79 13.06 -11.26 0.54
N GLY A 80 12.28 -10.32 1.06
CA GLY A 80 12.54 -8.89 0.92
C GLY A 80 13.34 -8.35 2.10
N GLU A 81 13.34 -7.03 2.20
CA GLU A 81 13.90 -6.30 3.32
C GLU A 81 12.78 -5.70 4.18
N TYR A 82 13.06 -5.46 5.45
CA TYR A 82 12.19 -4.67 6.32
C TYR A 82 12.59 -3.19 6.23
N GLN A 83 11.61 -2.32 6.45
CA GLN A 83 11.82 -0.87 6.57
C GLN A 83 11.35 -0.45 7.96
N ASP A 84 11.93 0.64 8.47
CA ASP A 84 11.48 1.23 9.72
C ASP A 84 10.02 1.69 9.59
N LEU A 85 9.17 1.12 10.45
CA LEU A 85 7.74 1.42 10.45
C LEU A 85 7.47 2.68 11.27
N ILE A 86 6.71 3.60 10.68
CA ILE A 86 6.05 4.68 11.39
C ILE A 86 4.55 4.64 11.12
N MET A 87 3.76 4.59 12.19
CA MET A 87 2.30 4.54 12.11
C MET A 87 1.72 5.95 11.93
N TRP A 88 0.54 6.06 11.35
CA TRP A 88 -0.14 7.34 11.11
C TRP A 88 -0.28 8.16 12.40
N GLU A 89 -0.64 7.50 13.50
CA GLU A 89 -0.84 8.09 14.83
C GLU A 89 0.46 8.52 15.50
N GLN A 90 1.62 8.03 15.01
CA GLN A 90 2.95 8.41 15.51
C GLN A 90 3.52 9.63 14.76
N LEU A 91 2.93 10.03 13.65
CA LEU A 91 3.37 11.18 12.87
C LEU A 91 3.06 12.50 13.58
N THR A 92 3.94 13.47 13.39
CA THR A 92 3.66 14.85 13.81
C THR A 92 2.48 15.43 13.03
N ASP A 93 1.79 16.41 13.61
CA ASP A 93 0.69 17.11 12.94
C ASP A 93 1.12 17.73 11.60
N ALA A 94 2.35 18.26 11.54
CA ALA A 94 2.92 18.81 10.30
C ALA A 94 3.10 17.74 9.22
N ALA A 95 3.54 16.53 9.59
CA ALA A 95 3.69 15.42 8.65
C ALA A 95 2.32 14.93 8.15
N ARG A 96 1.32 14.77 9.04
CA ARG A 96 -0.05 14.42 8.65
C ARG A 96 -0.67 15.48 7.73
N ALA A 97 -0.51 16.76 8.05
CA ALA A 97 -0.98 17.86 7.22
C ALA A 97 -0.35 17.86 5.81
N ALA A 98 0.94 17.54 5.70
CA ALA A 98 1.60 17.42 4.40
C ALA A 98 1.12 16.19 3.61
N LEU A 99 0.89 15.06 4.27
CA LEU A 99 0.39 13.83 3.64
C LEU A 99 -1.07 13.93 3.20
N ASN A 100 -1.88 14.74 3.89
CA ASN A 100 -3.25 15.07 3.49
C ASN A 100 -3.35 16.16 2.42
N ASN A 101 -2.25 16.82 2.07
CA ASN A 101 -2.26 17.89 1.06
C ASN A 101 -2.05 17.30 -0.34
N GLY A 102 -3.12 17.25 -1.14
CA GLY A 102 -3.09 16.75 -2.52
C GLY A 102 -2.08 17.46 -3.45
N ASN A 103 -1.59 18.65 -3.08
CA ASN A 103 -0.58 19.36 -3.87
C ASN A 103 0.87 18.88 -3.63
N CYS A 104 1.12 18.08 -2.59
CA CYS A 104 2.47 17.67 -2.21
C CYS A 104 3.03 16.53 -3.07
N PHE A 105 2.17 15.71 -3.68
CA PHE A 105 2.58 14.49 -4.40
C PHE A 105 2.15 14.47 -5.88
N GLY A 106 1.78 15.63 -6.43
CA GLY A 106 1.43 15.77 -7.84
C GLY A 106 0.21 14.92 -8.21
N LYS A 107 0.41 13.90 -9.04
CA LYS A 107 -0.65 12.96 -9.44
C LYS A 107 -0.69 11.67 -8.61
N ALA A 108 0.24 11.50 -7.68
CA ALA A 108 0.27 10.30 -6.84
C ALA A 108 -0.59 10.52 -5.59
N GLU A 109 -1.47 9.56 -5.35
CA GLU A 109 -2.41 9.58 -4.23
C GLU A 109 -1.77 8.93 -2.99
N VAL A 110 -1.95 9.54 -1.81
CA VAL A 110 -1.44 8.98 -0.55
C VAL A 110 -2.50 8.02 0.01
N PRO A 111 -2.29 6.70 0.00
CA PRO A 111 -3.38 5.72 0.17
C PRO A 111 -3.95 5.65 1.60
N PHE A 112 -3.21 6.18 2.58
CA PHE A 112 -3.60 6.19 4.00
C PHE A 112 -3.86 7.60 4.54
N SER A 113 -3.96 8.59 3.66
CA SER A 113 -4.40 9.94 4.06
C SER A 113 -5.88 9.94 4.46
N ASP A 114 -6.29 10.94 5.23
CA ASP A 114 -7.65 10.99 5.80
C ASP A 114 -8.74 11.02 4.71
N GLU A 115 -8.45 11.61 3.55
CA GLU A 115 -9.37 11.64 2.39
C GLU A 115 -9.54 10.25 1.74
N HIS A 116 -8.50 9.44 1.75
CA HIS A 116 -8.38 8.28 0.88
C HIS A 116 -8.47 6.94 1.62
N PHE A 117 -8.20 6.93 2.94
CA PHE A 117 -8.01 5.69 3.70
C PHE A 117 -9.22 4.75 3.62
N GLU A 118 -10.41 5.25 3.92
CA GLU A 118 -11.65 4.46 3.92
C GLU A 118 -12.00 3.94 2.51
N ASP A 119 -11.86 4.78 1.48
CA ASP A 119 -12.13 4.40 0.08
C ASP A 119 -11.18 3.30 -0.39
N HIS A 120 -9.89 3.39 -0.02
CA HIS A 120 -8.92 2.35 -0.33
C HIS A 120 -9.19 1.07 0.47
N LEU A 121 -9.65 1.16 1.72
CA LEU A 121 -10.05 -0.02 2.48
C LEU A 121 -11.26 -0.71 1.83
N ALA A 122 -12.24 0.06 1.35
CA ALA A 122 -13.41 -0.47 0.66
C ALA A 122 -13.02 -1.19 -0.65
N GLU A 123 -12.16 -0.59 -1.48
CA GLU A 123 -11.67 -1.22 -2.70
C GLU A 123 -10.79 -2.46 -2.41
N ALA A 124 -9.99 -2.39 -1.34
CA ALA A 124 -9.12 -3.48 -0.91
C ALA A 124 -9.86 -4.59 -0.15
N TRP A 125 -11.18 -4.49 0.06
CA TRP A 125 -11.92 -5.51 0.77
C TRP A 125 -11.98 -6.82 -0.06
N PRO A 126 -11.49 -7.96 0.46
CA PRO A 126 -11.23 -9.14 -0.36
C PRO A 126 -12.41 -10.14 -0.45
N LEU A 127 -13.57 -9.81 0.11
CA LEU A 127 -14.73 -10.70 0.23
C LEU A 127 -16.02 -10.09 -0.35
#